data_AF-A0A496L482-F1
#
_entry.id   AF-A0A496L482-F1
#
_cell.length_a   1.000
_cell.length_b   1.000
_cell.length_c   1.000
_cell.angle_alpha   90.00
_cell.angle_beta   90.00
_cell.angle_gamma   90.00
#
_symmetry.space_group_name_H-M   'P 1'
#
loop_
_entity.id
_entity.type
_entity.pdbx_description
1 polymer ?
#
loop_
_entity_poly.entity_id
_entity_poly.type
_entity_poly.pdbx_seq_one_letter_code
_entity_poly.pdbx_strand_id
1 'polypeptide(L)'
;KVWSKAINAGFDGYFVNNRGGYIIDDHLPINNIRNIPTIDIIQYDPSSENGFNRHWHTTKDDMNNIDKNTLYVVGQTVLNVIFDL
;
A
#
# COMPACT_ATOMS: atom_id res chain seq x y z
N LYS A 1 -10.29 -4.85 7.94
CA LYS A 1 -10.13 -6.15 7.24
C LYS A 1 -8.70 -6.34 6.76
N VAL A 2 -8.21 -5.53 5.80
CA VAL A 2 -6.88 -5.71 5.18
C VAL A 2 -5.72 -5.62 6.18
N TRP A 3 -5.60 -4.51 6.92
CA TRP A 3 -4.55 -4.35 7.93
C TRP A 3 -4.58 -5.44 9.00
N SER A 4 -5.77 -5.87 9.44
CA SER A 4 -5.89 -6.96 10.40
C SER A 4 -5.34 -8.28 9.86
N LYS A 5 -5.59 -8.61 8.58
CA LYS A 5 -5.03 -9.81 7.93
C LYS A 5 -3.51 -9.72 7.78
N ALA A 6 -2.96 -8.54 7.46
CA ALA A 6 -1.52 -8.32 7.41
C ALA A 6 -0.85 -8.51 8.79
N ILE A 7 -1.40 -7.87 9.83
CA ILE A 7 -0.88 -7.95 11.20
C ILE A 7 -0.92 -9.40 11.71
N ASN A 8 -2.02 -10.12 11.48
CA ASN A 8 -2.13 -11.53 11.86
C ASN A 8 -1.11 -12.44 11.15
N ALA A 9 -0.65 -12.04 9.96
CA ALA A 9 0.40 -12.72 9.21
C ALA A 9 1.83 -12.28 9.60
N GLY A 10 1.98 -11.40 10.58
CA GLY A 10 3.29 -10.90 11.04
C GLY A 10 3.89 -9.80 10.17
N PHE A 11 3.05 -9.04 9.45
CA PHE A 11 3.49 -7.99 8.52
C PHE A 11 3.28 -6.57 9.05
N ASP A 12 3.22 -6.39 10.37
CA ASP A 12 3.01 -5.10 11.05
C ASP A 12 4.13 -4.07 10.79
N GLY A 13 5.32 -4.52 10.39
CA GLY A 13 6.40 -3.63 9.93
C GLY A 13 6.17 -2.99 8.55
N TYR A 14 5.28 -3.55 7.72
CA TYR A 14 4.91 -3.01 6.41
C TYR A 14 3.53 -2.36 6.43
N PHE A 15 2.55 -3.02 7.06
CA PHE A 15 1.19 -2.54 7.22
C PHE A 15 1.02 -1.85 8.58
N VAL A 16 1.55 -0.63 8.69
CA VAL A 16 1.47 0.17 9.92
C VAL A 16 0.04 0.64 10.15
N ASN A 17 -0.55 0.30 11.31
CA ASN A 17 -1.92 0.67 11.67
C ASN A 17 -2.01 2.11 12.21
N ASN A 18 -1.62 3.08 11.39
CA ASN A 18 -1.74 4.51 11.65
C ASN A 18 -2.35 5.21 10.44
N ARG A 19 -2.98 6.37 10.68
CA ARG A 19 -3.46 7.22 9.58
C ARG A 19 -2.26 7.83 8.86
N GLY A 20 -2.13 7.55 7.56
CA GLY A 20 -1.19 8.19 6.66
C GLY A 20 -1.72 9.52 6.11
N GLY A 21 -1.06 10.02 5.07
CA GLY A 21 -1.52 11.16 4.29
C GLY A 21 -2.71 10.82 3.39
N TYR A 22 -3.26 11.85 2.74
CA TYR A 22 -4.26 11.69 1.69
C TYR A 22 -3.59 11.80 0.32
N ILE A 23 -3.79 10.80 -0.53
CA ILE A 23 -3.22 10.73 -1.88
C ILE A 23 -4.37 10.70 -2.88
N ILE A 24 -4.25 11.51 -3.94
CA ILE A 24 -5.16 11.43 -5.09
C ILE A 24 -4.68 10.30 -5.99
N ASP A 25 -5.45 9.22 -6.05
CA ASP A 25 -5.15 8.03 -6.85
C ASP A 25 -6.45 7.45 -7.44
N ASP A 26 -6.35 6.39 -8.22
CA ASP A 26 -7.43 5.74 -8.96
C ASP A 26 -8.60 5.29 -8.06
N HIS A 27 -8.34 5.02 -6.78
CA HIS A 27 -9.39 4.68 -5.81
C HIS A 27 -10.43 5.81 -5.66
N LEU A 28 -10.06 7.08 -5.86
CA LEU A 28 -10.99 8.22 -5.69
C LEU A 28 -12.14 8.23 -6.69
N PRO A 29 -11.92 8.22 -8.02
CA PRO A 29 -13.03 8.14 -8.96
C PRO A 29 -13.84 6.85 -8.81
N ILE A 30 -13.23 5.74 -8.39
CA ILE A 30 -13.97 4.49 -8.12
C ILE A 30 -14.92 4.67 -6.92
N ASN A 31 -14.45 5.27 -5.83
CA ASN A 31 -15.30 5.57 -4.67
C ASN A 31 -16.38 6.61 -5.01
N ASN A 32 -16.04 7.72 -5.66
CA ASN A 32 -16.93 8.88 -5.79
C ASN A 32 -17.90 8.79 -6.98
N ILE A 33 -17.49 8.15 -8.08
CA ILE A 33 -18.31 8.04 -9.31
C ILE A 33 -19.02 6.69 -9.33
N ARG A 34 -18.29 5.60 -9.02
CA ARG A 34 -18.82 4.23 -9.10
C ARG A 34 -19.39 3.73 -7.79
N ASN A 35 -19.18 4.43 -6.68
CA ASN A 35 -19.68 4.08 -5.34
C ASN A 35 -19.23 2.68 -4.90
N ILE A 36 -18.02 2.27 -5.27
CA ILE A 36 -17.43 0.99 -4.84
C ILE A 36 -16.37 1.29 -3.77
N PRO A 37 -16.55 0.84 -2.52
CA PRO A 37 -15.57 1.01 -1.46
C PRO A 37 -14.22 0.44 -1.85
N THR A 38 -13.25 1.31 -2.12
CA THR A 38 -11.93 0.94 -2.62
C THR A 38 -10.87 1.58 -1.74
N ILE A 39 -9.88 0.78 -1.35
CA ILE A 39 -8.71 1.25 -0.61
C ILE A 39 -7.50 1.28 -1.55
N ASP A 40 -6.48 2.00 -1.11
CA ASP A 40 -5.18 2.04 -1.76
C ASP A 40 -4.11 1.47 -0.83
N ILE A 41 -3.27 0.57 -1.35
CA ILE A 41 -2.09 0.02 -0.66
C ILE A 41 -0.88 0.64 -1.34
N ILE A 42 -0.42 1.74 -0.78
CA ILE A 42 0.64 2.58 -1.36
C ILE A 42 1.73 2.85 -0.33
N GLN A 43 2.99 2.89 -0.80
CA GLN A 43 4.09 3.30 0.06
C GLN A 43 3.94 4.80 0.35
N TYR A 44 4.00 5.15 1.64
CA TYR A 44 3.90 6.52 2.11
C TYR A 44 5.08 6.86 3.01
N ASP A 45 5.73 7.99 2.77
CA ASP A 45 6.80 8.55 3.61
C ASP A 45 6.38 9.94 4.13
N PRO A 46 5.99 10.06 5.41
CA PRO A 46 5.58 11.34 6.00
C PRO A 46 6.73 12.35 6.12
N SER A 47 7.98 11.92 5.94
CA SER A 47 9.16 12.80 5.95
C SER A 47 9.50 13.38 4.58
N SER A 48 8.86 12.88 3.51
CA SER A 48 9.04 13.38 2.15
C SER A 48 8.09 14.56 1.86
N GLU A 49 8.50 15.48 0.98
CA GLU A 49 7.66 16.63 0.59
C GLU A 49 6.36 16.24 -0.12
N ASN A 50 6.36 15.12 -0.86
CA ASN A 50 5.25 14.68 -1.69
C ASN A 50 4.52 13.44 -1.13
N GLY A 51 4.96 12.92 0.02
CA GLY A 51 4.40 11.72 0.63
C GLY A 51 4.90 10.40 0.02
N PHE A 52 5.71 10.43 -1.04
CA PHE A 52 6.19 9.24 -1.75
C PHE A 52 7.64 8.91 -1.41
N ASN A 53 8.02 7.66 -1.70
CA ASN A 53 9.41 7.24 -1.67
C ASN A 53 10.29 8.20 -2.51
N ARG A 54 11.52 8.47 -2.03
CA ARG A 54 12.54 9.28 -2.71
C ARG A 54 12.85 8.87 -4.17
N HIS A 55 12.49 7.66 -4.58
CA HIS A 55 12.70 7.14 -5.94
C HIS A 55 11.52 7.44 -6.88
N TRP A 56 10.36 7.86 -6.38
CA TRP A 56 9.17 8.17 -7.15
C TRP A 56 9.43 9.25 -8.21
N HIS A 57 9.02 8.98 -9.46
CA HIS A 57 9.25 9.86 -10.61
C HIS A 57 10.72 10.25 -10.84
N THR A 58 11.65 9.33 -10.54
CA THR A 58 13.08 9.52 -10.81
C THR A 58 13.61 8.40 -11.71
N THR A 59 14.81 8.59 -12.27
CA THR A 59 15.53 7.51 -12.97
C THR A 59 16.01 6.40 -12.03
N LYS A 60 15.82 6.55 -10.71
CA LYS A 60 16.08 5.52 -9.70
C LYS A 60 14.83 4.68 -9.39
N ASP A 61 13.69 4.94 -10.02
CA ASP A 61 12.61 3.97 -10.06
C ASP A 61 13.01 2.82 -11.01
N ASP A 62 13.88 1.95 -10.53
CA ASP A 62 14.51 0.87 -11.28
C ASP A 62 14.58 -0.42 -10.43
N MET A 63 15.01 -1.51 -11.06
CA MET A 63 15.04 -2.84 -10.43
C MET A 63 15.91 -2.94 -9.17
N ASN A 64 16.84 -2.00 -8.95
CA ASN A 64 17.70 -2.03 -7.75
C ASN A 64 16.94 -1.63 -6.48
N ASN A 65 15.78 -0.98 -6.61
CA ASN A 65 14.97 -0.55 -5.48
C ASN A 65 13.74 -1.45 -5.24
N ILE A 66 13.62 -2.56 -5.98
CA ILE A 66 12.59 -3.56 -5.79
C ILE A 66 13.04 -4.62 -4.79
N ASP A 67 12.27 -4.81 -3.73
CA ASP A 67 12.46 -5.90 -2.76
C ASP A 67 11.36 -6.97 -2.91
N LYS A 68 11.77 -8.22 -3.09
CA LYS A 68 10.88 -9.38 -3.16
C LYS A 68 10.07 -9.58 -1.87
N ASN A 69 10.60 -9.17 -0.73
CA ASN A 69 9.90 -9.25 0.55
C ASN A 69 8.71 -8.29 0.57
N THR A 70 8.87 -7.06 0.08
CA THR A 70 7.76 -6.11 -0.05
C THR A 70 6.66 -6.66 -0.96
N LEU A 71 7.04 -7.25 -2.10
CA LEU A 71 6.09 -7.88 -3.02
C LEU A 71 5.34 -9.06 -2.35
N TYR A 72 6.07 -9.92 -1.65
CA TYR A 72 5.50 -11.05 -0.92
C TYR A 72 4.50 -10.59 0.15
N VAL A 73 4.87 -9.60 0.96
CA VAL A 73 4.04 -9.08 2.05
C VAL A 73 2.73 -8.48 1.53
N VAL A 74 2.79 -7.65 0.49
CA VAL A 74 1.59 -7.07 -0.13
C VAL A 74 0.74 -8.15 -0.78
N GLY A 75 1.34 -9.02 -1.60
CA GLY A 75 0.63 -10.08 -2.31
C GLY A 75 -0.04 -11.07 -1.36
N GLN A 76 0.69 -11.54 -0.34
CA GLN A 76 0.17 -12.48 0.64
C GLN A 76 -0.96 -11.87 1.49
N THR A 77 -0.86 -10.58 1.84
CA THR A 77 -1.94 -9.87 2.54
C THR A 77 -3.21 -9.83 1.70
N VAL A 78 -3.11 -9.49 0.41
CA VAL A 78 -4.27 -9.45 -0.49
C VAL A 78 -4.87 -10.85 -0.65
N LEU A 79 -4.04 -11.88 -0.81
CA LEU A 79 -4.49 -13.28 -0.86
C LEU A 79 -5.26 -13.68 0.40
N ASN A 80 -4.75 -13.34 1.59
CA ASN A 80 -5.43 -13.61 2.86
C ASN A 80 -6.78 -12.89 2.98
N VAL A 81 -6.92 -11.72 2.34
CA VAL A 81 -8.18 -10.96 2.33
C VAL A 81 -9.21 -11.56 1.37
N ILE A 82 -8.79 -11.97 0.16
CA ILE A 82 -9.72 -12.45 -0.88
C ILE A 82 -10.12 -13.91 -0.70
N PHE A 83 -9.24 -14.73 -0.12
CA PHE A 83 -9.53 -16.14 0.21
C PHE A 83 -10.02 -16.32 1.65
N ASP A 84 -10.20 -15.22 2.40
CA ASP A 84 -10.60 -15.19 3.81
C ASP A 84 -9.71 -16.01 4.78
N LEU A 85 -8.50 -16.40 4.36
CA LEU A 85 -7.48 -17.10 5.16
C LEU A 85 -7.10 -16.33 6.43
#